data_AF-A0A2N7QLW9-F1
#
_entry.id   AF-A0A2N7QLW9-F1
#
_cell.length_a   1.000
_cell.length_b   1.000
_cell.length_c   1.000
_cell.angle_alpha   90.00
_cell.angle_beta   90.00
_cell.angle_gamma   90.00
#
_symmetry.space_group_name_H-M   'P 1'
#
loop_
_entity.id
_entity.type
_entity.pdbx_description
1 polymer ?
#
loop_
_entity_poly.entity_id
_entity_poly.type
_entity_poly.pdbx_seq_one_letter_code
_entity_poly.pdbx_strand_id
1 'polypeptide(L)'
;MNQPHMAQHNERNVRLLPRHWAWLEAQPRGVHASLRLLVEMASRDMDGHFRAVRIKEECYLYMRDMAGDRPHFEEAVRAMFANDTDGLQQQMTSWPTPVRTHITALLAATQVNVIGKERM
;
A
#
# COMPACT_ATOMS: atom_id res chain seq x y z
N MET A 1 6.80 -40.15 16.91
CA MET A 1 6.65 -39.67 15.52
C MET A 1 5.80 -38.40 15.52
N ASN A 2 6.36 -37.23 15.20
CA ASN A 2 5.55 -36.04 14.98
C ASN A 2 5.76 -35.56 13.54
N GLN A 3 4.68 -35.44 12.79
CA GLN A 3 4.69 -35.22 11.34
C GLN A 3 5.13 -33.78 11.00
N PRO A 4 5.85 -33.56 9.88
CA PRO A 4 6.17 -32.21 9.41
C PRO A 4 4.92 -31.52 8.87
N HIS A 5 4.63 -30.32 9.39
CA HIS A 5 3.61 -29.42 8.85
C HIS A 5 4.03 -28.96 7.46
N MET A 6 3.65 -29.71 6.42
CA MET A 6 3.82 -29.29 5.03
C MET A 6 3.00 -28.02 4.82
N ALA A 7 3.69 -26.91 4.53
CA ALA A 7 3.07 -25.64 4.22
C ALA A 7 1.99 -25.84 3.16
N GLN A 8 0.75 -25.50 3.48
CA GLN A 8 -0.37 -25.59 2.54
C GLN A 8 -0.12 -24.61 1.39
N HIS A 9 0.22 -25.14 0.22
CA HIS A 9 0.16 -24.37 -1.02
C HIS A 9 -1.31 -24.20 -1.40
N ASN A 10 -1.85 -23.01 -1.18
CA ASN A 10 -3.20 -22.66 -1.62
C ASN A 10 -3.17 -22.43 -3.15
N GLU A 11 -3.58 -23.44 -3.92
CA GLU A 11 -3.69 -23.36 -5.38
C GLU A 11 -4.87 -22.46 -5.77
N ARG A 12 -4.59 -21.37 -6.47
CA ARG A 12 -5.62 -20.42 -6.96
C ARG A 12 -5.64 -20.42 -8.48
N ASN A 13 -6.82 -20.63 -9.07
CA ASN A 13 -7.01 -20.65 -10.52
C ASN A 13 -7.15 -19.24 -11.09
N VAL A 14 -6.38 -18.91 -12.13
CA VAL A 14 -6.42 -17.61 -12.83
C VAL A 14 -6.82 -17.83 -14.29
N ARG A 15 -7.73 -16.99 -14.79
CA ARG A 15 -8.13 -16.99 -16.21
C ARG A 15 -7.39 -15.88 -16.97
N LEU A 16 -6.72 -16.25 -18.05
CA LEU A 16 -5.98 -15.33 -18.93
C LEU A 16 -6.44 -15.52 -20.38
N LEU A 17 -6.25 -14.47 -21.19
CA LEU A 17 -6.52 -14.54 -22.63
C LEU A 17 -5.52 -15.49 -23.33
N PRO A 18 -5.93 -16.20 -24.40
CA PRO A 18 -5.06 -17.16 -25.10
C PRO A 18 -3.72 -16.56 -25.56
N ARG A 19 -3.70 -15.30 -25.99
CA ARG A 19 -2.47 -14.59 -26.37
C ARG A 19 -1.46 -14.46 -25.22
N HIS A 20 -1.94 -14.30 -23.99
CA HIS A 20 -1.07 -14.17 -22.81
C HIS A 20 -0.53 -15.54 -22.42
N TRP A 21 -1.32 -16.60 -22.59
CA TRP A 21 -0.88 -17.97 -22.41
C TRP A 21 0.23 -18.35 -23.40
N ALA A 22 0.05 -18.08 -24.68
CA ALA A 22 1.06 -18.35 -25.69
C ALA A 22 2.40 -17.64 -25.38
N TRP A 23 2.33 -16.39 -24.90
CA TRP A 23 3.52 -15.66 -24.46
C TRP A 23 4.14 -16.26 -23.19
N LEU A 24 3.34 -16.68 -22.21
CA LEU A 24 3.81 -17.30 -20.96
C LEU A 24 4.47 -18.67 -21.21
N GLU A 25 3.94 -19.47 -22.13
CA GLU A 25 4.48 -20.78 -22.51
C GLU A 25 5.78 -20.66 -23.30
N ALA A 26 5.95 -19.58 -24.07
CA ALA A 26 7.19 -19.29 -24.79
C ALA A 26 8.35 -18.86 -23.86
N GLN A 27 8.12 -18.71 -22.56
CA GLN A 27 9.17 -18.27 -21.63
C GLN A 27 10.11 -19.43 -21.25
N PRO A 28 11.43 -19.22 -21.26
CA PRO A 28 12.43 -20.26 -20.99
C PRO A 28 12.41 -20.77 -19.55
N ARG A 29 11.78 -20.04 -18.63
CA ARG A 29 11.68 -20.36 -17.19
C ARG A 29 10.38 -21.09 -16.84
N GLY A 30 9.51 -21.35 -17.84
CA GLY A 30 8.17 -21.90 -17.65
C GLY A 30 7.16 -20.86 -17.17
N VAL A 31 5.88 -21.22 -17.27
CA VAL A 31 4.75 -20.32 -17.00
C VAL A 31 4.74 -19.84 -15.56
N HIS A 32 4.82 -20.74 -14.57
CA HIS A 32 4.69 -20.38 -13.16
C HIS A 32 5.82 -19.46 -12.66
N ALA A 33 7.05 -19.68 -13.12
CA ALA A 33 8.19 -18.84 -12.74
C ALA A 33 8.06 -17.44 -13.36
N SER A 34 7.62 -17.37 -14.63
CA SER A 34 7.38 -16.11 -15.33
C SER A 34 6.21 -15.33 -14.71
N LEU A 35 5.14 -16.02 -14.31
CA LEU A 35 4.01 -15.42 -13.61
C LEU A 35 4.43 -14.88 -12.23
N ARG A 36 5.23 -15.64 -11.47
CA ARG A 36 5.76 -15.16 -10.18
C ARG A 36 6.60 -13.90 -10.35
N LEU A 37 7.50 -13.88 -11.33
CA LEU A 37 8.33 -12.70 -11.61
C LEU A 37 7.47 -11.50 -12.04
N LEU A 38 6.48 -11.70 -12.92
CA LEU A 38 5.57 -10.64 -13.34
C LEU A 38 4.76 -10.08 -12.17
N VAL A 39 4.24 -10.96 -11.31
CA VAL A 39 3.52 -10.55 -10.10
C VAL A 39 4.46 -9.85 -9.13
N GLU A 40 5.70 -10.29 -8.98
CA GLU A 40 6.67 -9.64 -8.11
C GLU A 40 7.07 -8.25 -8.63
N MET A 41 7.31 -8.10 -9.93
CA MET A 41 7.59 -6.80 -10.55
C MET A 41 6.38 -5.87 -10.44
N ALA A 42 5.19 -6.37 -10.74
CA ALA A 42 3.95 -5.60 -10.65
C ALA A 42 3.62 -5.27 -9.19
N SER A 43 3.84 -6.20 -8.25
CA SER A 43 3.67 -5.97 -6.82
C SER A 43 4.64 -4.91 -6.35
N ARG A 44 5.92 -4.95 -6.70
CA ARG A 44 6.88 -3.92 -6.28
C ARG A 44 6.53 -2.52 -6.80
N ASP A 45 6.03 -2.42 -8.03
CA ASP A 45 5.58 -1.16 -8.64
C ASP A 45 4.23 -0.69 -8.03
N MET A 46 3.33 -1.65 -7.74
CA MET A 46 2.06 -1.42 -7.05
C MET A 46 2.21 -1.20 -5.54
N ASP A 47 3.24 -1.71 -4.89
CA ASP A 47 3.45 -1.67 -3.44
C ASP A 47 3.65 -0.22 -3.02
N GLY A 48 4.30 0.62 -3.83
CA GLY A 48 4.33 2.07 -3.57
C GLY A 48 2.93 2.70 -3.55
N HIS A 49 2.11 2.38 -4.55
CA HIS A 49 0.77 2.94 -4.69
C HIS A 49 -0.22 2.38 -3.65
N PHE A 50 -0.29 1.06 -3.47
CA PHE A 50 -1.17 0.41 -2.50
C PHE A 50 -0.70 0.63 -1.07
N ARG A 51 0.60 0.74 -0.79
CA ARG A 51 1.07 1.16 0.52
C ARG A 51 0.65 2.59 0.82
N ALA A 52 0.64 3.47 -0.18
CA ALA A 52 0.12 4.82 0.01
C ALA A 52 -1.37 4.86 0.30
N VAL A 53 -2.16 4.11 -0.47
CA VAL A 53 -3.60 3.98 -0.21
C VAL A 53 -3.85 3.37 1.17
N ARG A 54 -3.18 2.27 1.51
CA ARG A 54 -3.33 1.57 2.78
C ARG A 54 -2.90 2.40 3.98
N ILE A 55 -1.78 3.12 3.89
CA ILE A 55 -1.34 4.04 4.95
C ILE A 55 -2.36 5.18 5.12
N LYS A 56 -2.91 5.73 4.03
CA LYS A 56 -3.96 6.75 4.10
C LYS A 56 -5.24 6.19 4.73
N GLU A 57 -5.62 4.95 4.42
CA GLU A 57 -6.77 4.27 5.04
C GLU A 57 -6.53 4.00 6.53
N GLU A 58 -5.35 3.52 6.92
CA GLU A 58 -4.97 3.29 8.32
C GLU A 58 -4.96 4.62 9.10
N CYS A 59 -4.40 5.68 8.52
CA CYS A 59 -4.50 7.04 9.05
C CYS A 59 -5.96 7.47 9.21
N TYR A 60 -6.80 7.30 8.19
CA TYR A 60 -8.21 7.65 8.24
C TYR A 60 -8.97 6.92 9.35
N LEU A 61 -8.75 5.60 9.49
CA LEU A 61 -9.37 4.80 10.56
C LEU A 61 -8.91 5.27 11.95
N TYR A 62 -7.62 5.57 12.10
CA TYR A 62 -7.06 6.10 13.33
C TYR A 62 -7.60 7.50 13.66
N MET A 63 -7.68 8.40 12.67
CA MET A 63 -8.28 9.73 12.82
C MET A 63 -9.76 9.62 13.18
N ARG A 64 -10.50 8.70 12.56
CA ARG A 64 -11.93 8.49 12.85
C ARG A 64 -12.16 8.03 14.29
N ASP A 65 -11.31 7.14 14.79
CA ASP A 65 -11.39 6.62 16.17
C ASP A 65 -11.02 7.70 17.21
N MET A 66 -9.96 8.47 16.93
CA MET A 66 -9.41 9.45 17.88
C MET A 66 -10.05 10.85 17.79
N ALA A 67 -10.63 11.21 16.65
CA ALA A 67 -11.11 12.56 16.34
C ALA A 67 -12.50 12.60 15.71
N GLY A 68 -13.25 11.49 15.70
CA GLY A 68 -14.58 11.40 15.08
C GLY A 68 -15.65 12.36 15.62
N ASP A 69 -15.43 12.94 16.81
CA ASP A 69 -16.33 13.94 17.43
C ASP A 69 -15.73 15.36 17.46
N ARG A 70 -14.56 15.58 16.84
CA ARG A 70 -13.86 16.87 16.91
C ARG A 70 -14.15 17.76 15.70
N PRO A 71 -14.30 19.08 15.91
CA PRO A 71 -14.33 20.04 14.80
C PRO A 71 -13.03 19.96 13.99
N HIS A 72 -13.11 20.22 12.69
CA HIS A 72 -12.00 20.17 11.71
C HIS A 72 -11.55 18.79 11.22
N PHE A 73 -12.25 17.71 11.59
CA PHE A 73 -11.94 16.36 11.09
C PHE A 73 -12.05 16.24 9.55
N GLU A 74 -13.14 16.72 8.95
CA GLU A 74 -13.34 16.60 7.50
C GLU A 74 -12.31 17.40 6.68
N GLU A 75 -11.91 18.57 7.18
CA GLU A 75 -10.90 19.43 6.57
C GLU A 75 -9.51 18.78 6.66
N ALA A 76 -9.19 18.14 7.79
CA ALA A 76 -7.97 17.37 7.95
C ALA A 76 -7.92 16.16 7.00
N VAL A 77 -9.02 15.41 6.87
CA VAL A 77 -9.10 14.27 5.93
C VAL A 77 -8.94 14.76 4.49
N ARG A 78 -9.58 15.88 4.12
CA ARG A 78 -9.44 16.48 2.78
C ARG A 78 -8.00 16.89 2.49
N ALA A 79 -7.33 17.55 3.43
CA ALA A 79 -5.92 17.93 3.30
C ALA A 79 -4.99 16.71 3.16
N MET A 80 -5.24 15.64 3.94
CA MET A 80 -4.50 14.38 3.83
C MET A 80 -4.65 13.71 2.45
N PHE A 81 -5.86 13.68 1.90
CA PHE A 81 -6.08 13.12 0.56
C PHE A 81 -5.49 13.99 -0.54
N ALA A 82 -5.54 15.32 -0.40
CA ALA A 82 -4.92 16.30 -1.29
C ALA A 82 -3.38 16.35 -1.19
N ASN A 83 -2.78 15.59 -0.27
CA ASN A 83 -1.34 15.60 0.02
C ASN A 83 -0.83 16.98 0.50
N ASP A 84 -1.72 17.76 1.11
CA ASP A 84 -1.44 19.06 1.71
C ASP A 84 -1.07 18.87 3.19
N THR A 85 0.21 18.65 3.44
CA THR A 85 0.77 18.48 4.78
C THR A 85 0.66 19.74 5.65
N ASP A 86 0.68 20.94 5.05
CA ASP A 86 0.62 22.19 5.81
C ASP A 86 -0.82 22.44 6.31
N GLY A 87 -1.80 22.31 5.40
CA GLY A 87 -3.22 22.35 5.75
C GLY A 87 -3.59 21.28 6.78
N LEU A 88 -3.03 20.08 6.67
CA LEU A 88 -3.23 19.01 7.66
C LEU A 88 -2.71 19.41 9.06
N GLN A 89 -1.49 19.94 9.17
CA GLN A 89 -0.89 20.34 10.44
C GLN A 89 -1.69 21.47 11.11
N GLN A 90 -2.17 22.44 10.32
CA GLN A 90 -3.01 23.52 10.84
C GLN A 90 -4.31 22.98 11.47
N GLN A 91 -5.04 22.11 10.77
CA GLN A 91 -6.28 21.53 11.27
C GLN A 91 -6.05 20.61 12.50
N MET A 92 -4.91 19.92 12.52
CA MET A 92 -4.51 19.07 13.64
C MET A 92 -3.98 19.82 14.86
N THR A 93 -3.82 21.15 14.82
CA THR A 93 -3.32 21.93 15.96
C THR A 93 -4.18 21.74 17.21
N SER A 94 -5.49 21.52 17.02
CA SER A 94 -6.47 21.25 18.07
C SER A 94 -6.44 19.82 18.63
N TRP A 95 -5.63 18.93 18.04
CA TRP A 95 -5.58 17.51 18.38
C TRP A 95 -4.44 17.19 19.37
N PRO A 96 -4.53 16.09 20.12
CA PRO A 96 -3.46 15.68 21.04
C PRO A 96 -2.13 15.47 20.29
N THR A 97 -1.03 15.96 20.86
CA THR A 97 0.34 15.77 20.33
C THR A 97 0.68 14.33 19.92
N PRO A 98 0.35 13.26 20.69
CA PRO A 98 0.67 11.89 20.27
C PRO A 98 -0.06 11.46 18.98
N VAL A 99 -1.26 11.98 18.73
CA VAL A 99 -2.04 11.68 17.51
C VAL A 99 -1.35 12.31 16.29
N ARG A 100 -0.92 13.57 16.42
CA ARG A 100 -0.17 14.29 15.37
C ARG A 100 1.12 13.59 14.98
N THR A 101 1.91 13.19 15.97
CA THR A 101 3.19 12.50 15.76
C THR A 101 2.98 11.16 15.05
N HIS A 102 1.97 10.39 15.45
CA HIS A 102 1.69 9.09 14.83
C HIS A 102 1.30 9.24 13.36
N ILE A 103 0.40 10.18 13.04
CA ILE A 103 -0.04 10.41 11.67
C ILE A 103 1.09 10.95 10.79
N THR A 104 1.91 11.86 11.33
CA THR A 104 3.10 12.37 10.61
C THR A 104 4.09 11.24 10.32
N ALA A 105 4.30 10.32 11.27
CA ALA A 105 5.18 9.16 11.07
C ALA A 105 4.63 8.19 10.01
N LEU A 106 3.32 7.94 10.00
CA LEU A 106 2.65 7.11 8.99
C LEU A 106 2.78 7.74 7.58
N LEU A 107 2.50 9.04 7.46
CA LEU A 107 2.63 9.78 6.19
C LEU A 107 4.08 9.87 5.70
N ALA A 108 5.05 10.01 6.60
CA ALA A 108 6.46 9.96 6.24
C ALA A 108 6.87 8.58 5.67
N ALA A 109 6.31 7.49 6.19
CA ALA A 109 6.55 6.14 5.68
C ALA A 109 5.99 5.91 4.25
N THR A 110 5.16 6.84 3.76
CA THR A 110 4.59 6.81 2.41
C THR A 110 5.50 7.48 1.37
N GLN A 111 6.26 8.52 1.73
CA GLN A 111 7.09 9.30 0.80
C GLN A 111 8.45 8.69 0.46
N VAL A 112 8.91 7.68 1.20
CA VAL A 112 10.29 7.16 1.12
C VAL A 112 10.59 6.38 -0.17
N ASN A 113 9.61 6.01 -1.00
CA ASN A 113 9.84 5.06 -2.10
C ASN A 113 9.83 5.64 -3.53
N VAL A 114 9.72 6.96 -3.71
CA VAL A 114 9.68 7.59 -5.04
C VAL A 114 11.06 7.88 -5.66
N ILE A 115 12.17 7.67 -4.95
CA ILE A 115 13.53 8.03 -5.41
C ILE A 115 14.27 6.86 -6.09
N GLY A 116 13.57 5.79 -6.50
CA GLY A 116 14.18 4.55 -7.03
C GLY A 116 14.11 4.33 -8.54
N LYS A 117 13.60 5.28 -9.34
CA LYS A 117 13.41 5.07 -10.79
C LYS A 117 13.85 6.26 -11.63
N GLU A 118 15.06 6.76 -11.39
CA GLU A 118 15.79 7.54 -12.39
C GLU A 118 16.77 6.62 -13.13
N ARG A 119 16.32 6.30 -14.34
CA ARG A 119 17.02 5.75 -15.51
C ARG A 119 18.54 5.73 -15.45
N MET A 120 19.11 4.56 -15.74
CA MET A 120 20.18 4.38 -16.75
C MET A 120 20.26 2.91 -17.18
#